data_AF-A0AAW9WPX3-F1
#
_entry.id   AF-A0AAW9WPX3-F1
#
_cell.length_a   1.000
_cell.length_b   1.000
_cell.length_c   1.000
_cell.angle_alpha   90.00
_cell.angle_beta   90.00
_cell.angle_gamma   90.00
#
_symmetry.space_group_name_H-M   'P 1'
#
loop_
_entity.id
_entity.type
_entity.pdbx_description
1 polymer ?
#
loop_
_entity_poly.entity_id
_entity_poly.type
_entity_poly.pdbx_seq_one_letter_code
_entity_poly.pdbx_strand_id
1 'polypeptide(L)'
;MNQYHDMYDRVAKKCLTLSNRAIIQFINGTFGVNHPMDSKVTYNWTEHEDGSITFRIFEYGFHHAIKIRREENVLEFPDPVLICLYEGKSEPDERDLTIRFGNSGTYIYKVPVIKYLSLSPEELQNRNMIILIPFQLLKLKKSMEKKRTKENLEALKYLVTHDIIGSIEVNVKAGNITPTDGRKLKNMTLQLYHHIYDRYQEVSDEGVSEAVEEALILDIDVIEMEHKKELREKEQKIEQKEKEIEEKQKEAEEKGEEVKVLKLLLKGKSPKEAARELNISLEKIEKMINS
;
A
#
# COMPACT_ATOMS: atom_id res chain seq x y z
N MET A 1 0.94 -19.79 3.58
CA MET A 1 2.09 -18.98 4.04
C MET A 1 1.63 -17.53 4.17
N ASN A 2 1.56 -17.07 5.42
CA ASN A 2 1.47 -15.70 5.97
C ASN A 2 0.71 -14.57 5.26
N GLN A 3 -0.62 -14.55 5.44
CA GLN A 3 -1.45 -13.33 5.38
C GLN A 3 -1.01 -12.23 6.39
N TYR A 4 -0.25 -12.60 7.44
CA TYR A 4 0.21 -11.69 8.49
C TYR A 4 1.42 -10.82 8.12
N HIS A 5 2.27 -11.21 7.15
CA HIS A 5 3.41 -10.38 6.73
C HIS A 5 2.99 -9.31 5.71
N ASP A 6 1.91 -9.54 4.98
CA ASP A 6 1.41 -8.64 3.94
C ASP A 6 1.01 -7.26 4.51
N MET A 7 0.31 -7.19 5.65
CA MET A 7 -0.14 -5.89 6.17
C MET A 7 1.02 -4.98 6.59
N TYR A 8 1.98 -5.49 7.37
CA TYR A 8 3.12 -4.69 7.82
C TYR A 8 4.01 -4.27 6.64
N ASP A 9 4.29 -5.17 5.71
CA ASP A 9 5.06 -4.88 4.49
C ASP A 9 4.34 -3.82 3.63
N ARG A 10 3.04 -3.98 3.41
CA ARG A 10 2.22 -3.03 2.65
C ARG A 10 2.21 -1.65 3.30
N VAL A 11 2.09 -1.56 4.62
CA VAL A 11 2.13 -0.28 5.33
C VAL A 11 3.53 0.34 5.26
N ALA A 12 4.60 -0.44 5.44
CA ALA A 12 5.97 0.04 5.28
C ALA A 12 6.23 0.58 3.86
N LYS A 13 5.79 -0.16 2.83
CA LYS A 13 5.82 0.27 1.43
C LYS A 13 5.07 1.58 1.23
N LYS A 14 3.86 1.72 1.80
CA LYS A 14 3.07 2.95 1.72
C LYS A 14 3.74 4.13 2.43
N CYS A 15 4.36 3.94 3.61
CA CYS A 15 5.15 4.97 4.29
C CYS A 15 6.26 5.55 3.38
N LEU A 16 6.86 4.71 2.54
CA LEU A 16 7.90 5.12 1.58
C LEU A 16 7.34 5.83 0.33
N THR A 17 6.02 5.88 0.16
CA THR A 17 5.31 6.59 -0.94
C THR A 17 4.66 7.91 -0.49
N LEU A 18 5.05 8.41 0.69
CA LEU A 18 4.76 9.78 1.10
C LEU A 18 5.51 10.78 0.20
N SER A 19 5.26 12.07 0.40
CA SER A 19 5.88 13.13 -0.41
C SER A 19 7.41 13.04 -0.42
N ASN A 20 8.03 13.42 -1.54
CA ASN A 20 9.49 13.42 -1.69
C ASN A 20 10.21 14.17 -0.56
N ARG A 21 9.61 15.29 -0.11
CA ARG A 21 10.08 16.07 1.03
C ARG A 21 10.15 15.24 2.31
N ALA A 22 9.06 14.54 2.66
CA ALA A 22 9.01 13.71 3.87
C ALA A 22 10.08 12.60 3.82
N ILE A 23 10.26 11.99 2.64
CA ILE A 23 11.26 10.93 2.45
C ILE A 23 12.70 11.47 2.55
N ILE A 24 12.98 12.64 1.97
CA ILE A 24 14.33 13.25 2.08
C ILE A 24 14.62 13.67 3.51
N GLN A 25 13.64 14.24 4.23
CA GLN A 25 13.84 14.56 5.65
C GLN A 25 14.17 13.31 6.47
N PHE A 26 13.46 12.21 6.22
CA PHE A 26 13.73 10.92 6.83
C PHE A 26 15.15 10.40 6.51
N ILE A 27 15.58 10.47 5.25
CA ILE A 27 16.94 10.08 4.84
C ILE A 27 17.98 10.97 5.53
N ASN A 28 17.81 12.29 5.47
CA ASN A 28 18.69 13.26 6.11
C ASN A 28 18.84 12.99 7.61
N GLY A 29 17.73 12.76 8.31
CA GLY A 29 17.74 12.45 9.75
C GLY A 29 18.28 11.06 10.09
N THR A 30 18.08 10.06 9.21
CA THR A 30 18.58 8.70 9.42
C THR A 30 20.09 8.61 9.24
N PHE A 31 20.63 9.27 8.22
CA PHE A 31 22.04 9.20 7.84
C PHE A 31 22.88 10.39 8.34
N GLY A 32 22.26 11.40 8.96
CA GLY A 32 22.96 12.61 9.41
C GLY A 32 23.49 13.47 8.24
N VAL A 33 22.80 13.42 7.10
CA VAL A 33 23.16 14.13 5.86
C VAL A 33 22.19 15.29 5.60
N ASN A 34 22.50 16.16 4.64
CA ASN A 34 21.68 17.33 4.31
C ASN A 34 21.44 17.45 2.80
N HIS A 35 20.75 16.48 2.21
CA HIS A 35 20.35 16.54 0.82
C HIS A 35 19.26 17.62 0.60
N PRO A 36 19.29 18.33 -0.55
CA PRO A 36 18.21 19.24 -0.96
C PRO A 36 16.85 18.55 -1.01
N MET A 37 15.77 19.26 -0.66
CA MET A 37 14.40 18.71 -0.57
C MET A 37 13.77 18.31 -1.92
N ASP A 38 14.41 18.67 -3.03
CA ASP A 38 14.05 18.29 -4.41
C ASP A 38 14.94 17.16 -4.95
N SER A 39 15.82 16.58 -4.11
CA SER A 39 16.67 15.45 -4.49
C SER A 39 15.85 14.27 -5.02
N LYS A 40 16.41 13.54 -5.98
CA LYS A 40 15.76 12.36 -6.53
C LYS A 40 15.96 11.15 -5.61
N VAL A 41 14.87 10.59 -5.11
CA VAL A 41 14.89 9.31 -4.39
C VAL A 41 14.67 8.16 -5.37
N THR A 42 15.47 7.09 -5.24
CA THR A 42 15.28 5.84 -6.00
C THR A 42 14.95 4.72 -5.04
N TYR A 43 13.91 3.96 -5.36
CA TYR A 43 13.45 2.82 -4.56
C TYR A 43 13.84 1.52 -5.26
N ASN A 44 14.45 0.61 -4.51
CA ASN A 44 14.77 -0.73 -4.98
C ASN A 44 13.89 -1.73 -4.23
N TRP A 45 12.73 -2.03 -4.80
CA TRP A 45 11.83 -3.06 -4.25
C TRP A 45 12.33 -4.43 -4.68
N THR A 46 12.47 -5.34 -3.73
CA THR A 46 12.93 -6.70 -3.99
C THR A 46 12.21 -7.62 -3.03
N GLU A 47 11.44 -8.55 -3.58
CA GLU A 47 10.61 -9.50 -2.82
C GLU A 47 11.33 -10.83 -2.56
N HIS A 48 12.64 -10.90 -2.86
CA HIS A 48 13.44 -12.07 -2.58
C HIS A 48 13.60 -12.26 -1.06
N GLU A 49 12.97 -13.30 -0.53
CA GLU A 49 13.11 -13.76 0.86
C GLU A 49 14.32 -14.69 1.05
N ASP A 50 15.04 -15.01 -0.03
CA ASP A 50 16.18 -15.92 0.01
C ASP A 50 17.42 -15.24 0.61
N GLY A 51 17.83 -15.65 1.81
CA GLY A 51 19.05 -15.21 2.48
C GLY A 51 18.84 -14.29 3.69
N SER A 52 19.91 -14.07 4.47
CA SER A 52 19.84 -13.17 5.63
C SER A 52 19.65 -11.71 5.19
N ILE A 53 19.06 -10.89 6.06
CA ILE A 53 18.88 -9.45 5.82
C ILE A 53 20.20 -8.73 5.48
N THR A 54 21.32 -9.18 6.06
CA THR A 54 22.64 -8.61 5.79
C THR A 54 23.15 -8.90 4.38
N PHE A 55 22.87 -10.09 3.81
CA PHE A 55 23.18 -10.38 2.42
C PHE A 55 22.37 -9.49 1.46
N ARG A 56 21.07 -9.31 1.74
CA ARG A 56 20.20 -8.43 0.93
C ARG A 56 20.68 -6.98 0.93
N ILE A 57 21.06 -6.45 2.10
CA ILE A 57 21.61 -5.09 2.23
C ILE A 57 22.90 -4.95 1.42
N PHE A 58 23.80 -5.93 1.51
CA PHE A 58 25.03 -5.94 0.72
C PHE A 58 24.75 -5.99 -0.79
N GLU A 59 23.81 -6.84 -1.22
CA GLU A 59 23.39 -6.96 -2.62
C GLU A 59 22.83 -5.63 -3.16
N TYR A 60 21.99 -4.93 -2.38
CA TYR A 60 21.52 -3.59 -2.77
C TYR A 60 22.67 -2.60 -2.87
N GLY A 61 23.59 -2.61 -1.91
CA GLY A 61 24.78 -1.75 -1.92
C GLY A 61 25.64 -1.98 -3.15
N PHE A 62 25.86 -3.25 -3.52
CA PHE A 62 26.63 -3.64 -4.69
C PHE A 62 25.96 -3.16 -6.00
N HIS A 63 24.67 -3.47 -6.19
CA HIS A 63 23.93 -3.02 -7.38
C HIS A 63 23.88 -1.49 -7.49
N HIS A 64 23.72 -0.80 -6.35
CA HIS A 64 23.77 0.65 -6.31
C HIS A 64 25.15 1.17 -6.75
N ALA A 65 26.23 0.66 -6.13
CA ALA A 65 27.60 1.06 -6.43
C ALA A 65 27.95 0.86 -7.91
N ILE A 66 27.53 -0.25 -8.53
CA ILE A 66 27.74 -0.51 -9.96
C ILE A 66 27.01 0.52 -10.81
N LYS A 67 25.76 0.86 -10.44
CA LYS A 67 24.92 1.81 -11.17
C LYS A 67 25.44 3.25 -11.11
N ILE A 68 26.01 3.66 -9.99
CA ILE A 68 26.49 5.03 -9.77
C ILE A 68 28.00 5.21 -10.03
N ARG A 69 28.70 4.14 -10.45
CA ARG A 69 30.15 4.11 -10.65
C ARG A 69 30.62 5.29 -11.50
N ARG A 70 31.55 6.08 -10.94
CA ARG A 70 32.13 7.27 -11.60
C ARG A 70 33.53 7.01 -12.14
N GLU A 71 34.30 6.18 -11.46
CA GLU A 71 35.68 5.85 -11.81
C GLU A 71 35.77 4.41 -12.32
N GLU A 72 36.62 4.18 -13.32
CA GLU A 72 36.67 2.90 -14.05
C GLU A 72 36.92 1.68 -13.14
N ASN A 73 37.76 1.86 -12.12
CA ASN A 73 38.27 0.79 -11.26
C ASN A 73 37.92 0.97 -9.78
N VAL A 74 36.93 1.82 -9.45
CA VAL A 74 36.48 2.05 -8.07
C VAL A 74 35.00 1.71 -7.94
N LEU A 75 34.65 0.96 -6.90
CA LEU A 75 33.28 0.63 -6.55
C LEU A 75 32.97 1.19 -5.16
N GLU A 76 32.26 2.32 -5.11
CA GLU A 76 31.91 3.00 -3.87
C GLU A 76 30.56 2.50 -3.37
N PHE A 77 30.57 1.77 -2.25
CA PHE A 77 29.35 1.28 -1.61
C PHE A 77 28.66 2.41 -0.83
N PRO A 78 27.31 2.44 -0.83
CA PRO A 78 26.57 3.38 0.00
C PRO A 78 26.65 2.97 1.48
N ASP A 79 26.52 3.93 2.38
CA ASP A 79 26.34 3.66 3.81
C ASP A 79 25.00 2.93 4.04
N PRO A 80 25.00 1.73 4.64
CA PRO A 80 23.77 1.00 4.93
C PRO A 80 23.22 1.36 6.32
N VAL A 81 21.90 1.29 6.48
CA VAL A 81 21.23 1.28 7.80
C VAL A 81 20.08 0.27 7.76
N LEU A 82 19.98 -0.58 8.78
CA LEU A 82 18.85 -1.48 8.99
C LEU A 82 17.90 -0.88 10.03
N ILE A 83 16.63 -0.69 9.69
CA ILE A 83 15.61 -0.20 10.62
C ILE A 83 14.68 -1.36 11.00
N CYS A 84 14.68 -1.74 12.27
CA CYS A 84 13.82 -2.79 12.81
C CYS A 84 12.55 -2.16 13.40
N LEU A 85 11.39 -2.47 12.80
CA LEU A 85 10.08 -1.92 13.19
C LEU A 85 9.38 -2.71 14.30
N TYR A 86 9.88 -3.89 14.65
CA TYR A 86 9.29 -4.78 15.65
C TYR A 86 10.20 -4.91 16.88
N GLU A 87 9.59 -5.24 18.02
CA GLU A 87 10.36 -5.55 19.23
C GLU A 87 11.04 -6.93 19.11
N GLY A 88 12.27 -6.95 18.62
CA GLY A 88 13.17 -8.08 18.77
C GLY A 88 13.78 -8.10 20.18
N LYS A 89 13.81 -9.27 20.84
CA LYS A 89 14.73 -9.46 21.96
C LYS A 89 16.15 -9.39 21.38
N SER A 90 17.01 -8.52 21.92
CA SER A 90 18.46 -8.52 21.67
C SER A 90 18.89 -8.35 20.20
N GLU A 91 18.27 -7.42 19.46
CA GLU A 91 18.91 -6.98 18.21
C GLU A 91 20.20 -6.19 18.54
N PRO A 92 21.36 -6.60 18.00
CA PRO A 92 22.61 -5.89 18.22
C PRO A 92 22.56 -4.51 17.55
N ASP A 93 23.37 -3.57 18.02
CA ASP A 93 23.44 -2.23 17.43
C ASP A 93 24.10 -2.23 16.04
N GLU A 94 24.86 -3.27 15.73
CA GLU A 94 25.46 -3.52 14.41
C GLU A 94 25.28 -5.00 14.02
N ARG A 95 25.12 -5.27 12.72
CA ARG A 95 25.21 -6.62 12.16
C ARG A 95 26.38 -6.71 11.19
N ASP A 96 27.12 -7.81 11.31
CA ASP A 96 28.30 -8.05 10.50
C ASP A 96 28.01 -9.01 9.35
N LEU A 97 28.52 -8.69 8.16
CA LEU A 97 28.66 -9.61 7.06
C LEU A 97 30.15 -9.80 6.75
N THR A 98 30.65 -11.01 7.03
CA THR A 98 32.04 -11.37 6.71
C THR A 98 32.16 -11.73 5.23
N ILE A 99 32.98 -10.98 4.50
CA ILE A 99 33.26 -11.17 3.08
C ILE A 99 34.70 -11.66 2.95
N ARG A 100 34.90 -12.84 2.37
CA ARG A 100 36.23 -13.42 2.13
C ARG A 100 36.58 -13.33 0.65
N PHE A 101 37.61 -12.56 0.34
CA PHE A 101 38.12 -12.39 -1.01
C PHE A 101 39.31 -13.32 -1.27
N GLY A 102 39.10 -14.64 -1.28
CA GLY A 102 40.17 -15.61 -1.57
C GLY A 102 41.50 -15.29 -0.89
N ASN A 103 42.57 -15.11 -1.68
CA ASN A 103 43.91 -14.74 -1.18
C ASN A 103 44.07 -13.26 -0.80
N SER A 104 43.11 -12.41 -1.15
CA SER A 104 43.12 -10.95 -0.92
C SER A 104 42.65 -10.55 0.48
N GLY A 105 42.25 -11.51 1.32
CA GLY A 105 41.91 -11.28 2.72
C GLY A 105 40.41 -11.27 3.02
N THR A 106 40.07 -10.75 4.19
CA THR A 106 38.70 -10.74 4.74
C THR A 106 38.30 -9.31 5.09
N TYR A 107 37.08 -8.93 4.72
CA TYR A 107 36.46 -7.67 5.09
C TYR A 107 35.18 -7.92 5.88
N ILE A 108 34.93 -7.09 6.90
CA ILE A 108 33.68 -7.14 7.67
C ILE A 108 32.83 -5.95 7.25
N TYR A 109 31.76 -6.23 6.49
CA TYR A 109 30.77 -5.23 6.11
C TYR A 109 29.79 -5.04 7.26
N LYS A 110 29.92 -3.91 7.95
CA LYS A 110 29.13 -3.54 9.12
C LYS A 110 27.85 -2.82 8.73
N VAL A 111 26.74 -3.23 9.32
CA VAL A 111 25.42 -2.64 9.10
C VAL A 111 24.86 -2.13 10.43
N PRO A 112 24.83 -0.81 10.66
CA PRO A 112 24.15 -0.21 11.80
C PRO A 112 22.67 -0.58 11.85
N VAL A 113 22.16 -0.82 13.07
CA VAL A 113 20.77 -1.21 13.32
C VAL A 113 20.05 -0.16 14.17
N ILE A 114 18.95 0.38 13.65
CA ILE A 114 18.04 1.25 14.39
C ILE A 114 16.87 0.43 14.90
N LYS A 115 16.76 0.30 16.23
CA LYS A 115 15.62 -0.29 16.93
C LYS A 115 14.52 0.75 17.09
N TYR A 116 13.66 0.88 16.07
CA TYR A 116 12.71 1.99 15.96
C TYR A 116 11.80 2.16 17.19
N LEU A 117 11.27 1.07 17.74
CA LEU A 117 10.37 1.12 18.90
C LEU A 117 11.09 1.45 20.22
N SER A 118 12.41 1.34 20.26
CA SER A 118 13.24 1.68 21.42
C SER A 118 13.66 3.15 21.45
N LEU A 119 13.41 3.91 20.37
CA LEU A 119 13.73 5.32 20.31
C LEU A 119 12.80 6.13 21.23
N SER A 120 13.40 7.08 21.94
CA SER A 120 12.67 8.12 22.66
C SER A 120 11.93 9.07 21.71
N PRO A 121 10.91 9.80 22.19
CA PRO A 121 10.24 10.82 21.39
C PRO A 121 11.20 11.86 20.80
N GLU A 122 12.22 12.27 21.57
CA GLU A 122 13.24 13.21 21.12
C GLU A 122 14.10 12.62 19.98
N GLU A 123 14.54 11.36 20.09
CA GLU A 123 15.29 10.70 19.03
C GLU A 123 14.48 10.53 17.75
N LEU A 124 13.19 10.19 17.86
CA LEU A 124 12.28 10.09 16.72
C LEU A 124 12.16 11.42 15.98
N GLN A 125 12.06 12.53 16.73
CA GLN A 125 12.01 13.87 16.18
C GLN A 125 13.33 14.27 15.53
N ASN A 126 14.46 14.10 16.24
CA ASN A 126 15.79 14.49 15.76
C ASN A 126 16.21 13.70 14.51
N ARG A 127 15.79 12.44 14.39
CA ARG A 127 16.06 11.59 13.22
C ARG A 127 14.99 11.71 12.11
N ASN A 128 14.01 12.60 12.25
CA ASN A 128 12.91 12.81 11.30
C ASN A 128 12.20 11.49 10.89
N MET A 129 12.00 10.57 11.84
CA MET A 129 11.42 9.24 11.55
C MET A 129 9.89 9.22 11.54
N ILE A 130 9.26 10.40 11.42
CA ILE A 130 7.80 10.58 11.42
C ILE A 130 7.09 9.70 10.39
N ILE A 131 7.72 9.39 9.26
CA ILE A 131 7.10 8.55 8.22
C ILE A 131 6.77 7.13 8.72
N LEU A 132 7.45 6.67 9.79
CA LEU A 132 7.27 5.35 10.40
C LEU A 132 6.34 5.39 11.63
N ILE A 133 5.74 6.53 11.95
CA ILE A 133 4.88 6.70 13.15
C ILE A 133 3.77 5.66 13.29
N PRO A 134 3.13 5.12 12.23
CA PRO A 134 2.09 4.09 12.39
C PRO A 134 2.60 2.85 13.13
N PHE A 135 3.88 2.52 13.00
CA PHE A 135 4.48 1.36 13.67
C PHE A 135 4.66 1.54 15.18
N GLN A 136 4.50 2.75 15.74
CA GLN A 136 4.49 2.97 17.20
C GLN A 136 3.40 2.15 17.90
N LEU A 137 2.31 1.81 17.20
CA LEU A 137 1.28 0.88 17.68
C LEU A 137 1.88 -0.44 18.20
N LEU A 138 3.00 -0.89 17.65
CA LEU A 138 3.62 -2.15 18.05
C LEU A 138 4.20 -2.12 19.48
N LYS A 139 4.42 -0.95 20.09
CA LYS A 139 4.92 -0.80 21.47
C LYS A 139 4.05 -1.52 22.50
N LEU A 140 2.73 -1.47 22.32
CA LEU A 140 1.78 -2.09 23.25
C LEU A 140 1.30 -3.46 22.79
N LYS A 141 1.77 -3.96 21.64
CA LYS A 141 1.30 -5.23 21.09
C LYS A 141 1.54 -6.38 22.07
N LYS A 142 2.75 -6.51 22.63
CA LYS A 142 3.08 -7.61 23.56
C LYS A 142 2.39 -7.48 24.92
N SER A 143 2.24 -6.27 25.46
CA SER A 143 1.53 -6.07 26.73
C SER A 143 0.05 -6.43 26.59
N MET A 144 -0.58 -6.01 25.49
CA MET A 144 -1.95 -6.35 25.12
C MET A 144 -2.14 -7.85 24.85
N GLU A 145 -1.18 -8.51 24.20
CA GLU A 145 -1.19 -9.98 24.04
C GLU A 145 -1.19 -10.70 25.39
N LYS A 146 -0.41 -10.19 26.36
CA LYS A 146 -0.28 -10.78 27.69
C LYS A 146 -1.52 -10.54 28.56
N LYS A 147 -2.02 -9.30 28.64
CA LYS A 147 -3.20 -8.93 29.45
C LYS A 147 -3.79 -7.59 29.00
N ARG A 148 -5.13 -7.46 28.95
CA ARG A 148 -5.84 -6.23 28.58
C ARG A 148 -6.43 -5.62 29.84
N THR A 149 -5.55 -5.08 30.70
CA THR A 149 -6.02 -4.34 31.87
C THR A 149 -6.49 -2.96 31.46
N LYS A 150 -7.26 -2.30 32.32
CA LYS A 150 -7.65 -0.91 32.13
C LYS A 150 -6.43 -0.01 31.88
N GLU A 151 -5.31 -0.22 32.58
CA GLU A 151 -4.10 0.58 32.33
C GLU A 151 -3.55 0.39 30.92
N ASN A 152 -3.53 -0.84 30.38
CA ASN A 152 -3.05 -1.09 29.02
C ASN A 152 -3.98 -0.51 27.96
N LEU A 153 -5.30 -0.56 28.19
CA LEU A 153 -6.30 0.02 27.30
C LEU A 153 -6.22 1.54 27.27
N GLU A 154 -6.08 2.19 28.43
CA GLU A 154 -5.85 3.62 28.53
C GLU A 154 -4.51 4.04 27.91
N ALA A 155 -3.45 3.24 28.11
CA ALA A 155 -2.17 3.48 27.46
C ALA A 155 -2.27 3.38 25.93
N LEU A 156 -3.05 2.42 25.41
CA LEU A 156 -3.31 2.30 23.97
C LEU A 156 -4.09 3.50 23.44
N LYS A 157 -5.16 3.89 24.13
CA LYS A 157 -5.94 5.07 23.79
C LYS A 157 -5.04 6.31 23.74
N TYR A 158 -4.23 6.54 24.76
CA TYR A 158 -3.31 7.67 24.85
C TYR A 158 -2.26 7.66 23.73
N LEU A 159 -1.61 6.50 23.50
CA LEU A 159 -0.61 6.33 22.44
C LEU A 159 -1.16 6.74 21.08
N VAL A 160 -2.38 6.35 20.75
CA VAL A 160 -2.98 6.69 19.44
C VAL A 160 -3.42 8.14 19.42
N THR A 161 -4.25 8.55 20.38
CA THR A 161 -4.91 9.86 20.37
C THR A 161 -3.96 11.03 20.62
N HIS A 162 -2.87 10.82 21.35
CA HIS A 162 -1.93 11.88 21.74
C HIS A 162 -0.56 11.68 21.07
N ASP A 163 0.12 10.56 21.32
CA ASP A 163 1.52 10.42 20.86
C ASP A 163 1.60 10.35 19.33
N ILE A 164 0.84 9.43 18.70
CA ILE A 164 0.89 9.23 17.25
C ILE A 164 0.25 10.41 16.52
N ILE A 165 -1.00 10.76 16.86
CA ILE A 165 -1.72 11.83 16.17
C ILE A 165 -1.09 13.20 16.44
N GLY A 166 -0.73 13.49 17.69
CA GLY A 166 -0.05 14.73 18.05
C GLY A 166 1.28 14.88 17.32
N SER A 167 2.07 13.80 17.18
CA SER A 167 3.31 13.83 16.40
C SER A 167 3.06 14.12 14.92
N ILE A 168 2.03 13.52 14.31
CA ILE A 168 1.62 13.83 12.93
C ILE A 168 1.27 15.32 12.80
N GLU A 169 0.44 15.84 13.70
CA GLU A 169 -0.05 17.23 13.62
C GLU A 169 1.06 18.26 13.85
N VAL A 170 1.98 18.00 14.79
CA VAL A 170 3.16 18.83 15.00
C VAL A 170 4.04 18.85 13.75
N ASN A 171 4.26 17.71 13.11
CA ASN A 171 5.08 17.62 11.90
C ASN A 171 4.39 18.23 10.66
N VAL A 172 3.06 18.20 10.56
CA VAL A 172 2.31 18.96 9.54
C VAL A 172 2.45 20.46 9.78
N LYS A 173 2.27 20.93 11.02
CA LYS A 173 2.40 22.35 11.38
C LYS A 173 3.81 22.88 11.16
N ALA A 174 4.83 22.09 11.49
CA ALA A 174 6.23 22.41 11.23
C ALA A 174 6.61 22.36 9.74
N GLY A 175 5.72 21.84 8.87
CA GLY A 175 6.01 21.64 7.45
C GLY A 175 7.04 20.54 7.20
N ASN A 176 7.27 19.63 8.14
CA ASN A 176 8.12 18.46 7.94
C ASN A 176 7.46 17.47 6.96
N ILE A 177 6.14 17.33 7.07
CA ILE A 177 5.30 16.55 6.16
C ILE A 177 4.16 17.42 5.63
N THR A 178 3.59 17.06 4.49
CA THR A 178 2.44 17.78 3.93
C THR A 178 1.14 17.39 4.68
N PRO A 179 0.07 18.21 4.60
CA PRO A 179 -1.23 17.80 5.12
C PRO A 179 -1.72 16.47 4.54
N THR A 180 -1.48 16.22 3.25
CA THR A 180 -1.80 14.95 2.59
C THR A 180 -0.99 13.78 3.13
N ASP A 181 0.29 13.98 3.46
CA ASP A 181 1.08 12.95 4.14
C ASP A 181 0.53 12.65 5.53
N GLY A 182 0.13 13.68 6.28
CA GLY A 182 -0.51 13.52 7.58
C GLY A 182 -1.78 12.66 7.50
N ARG A 183 -2.63 12.87 6.48
CA ARG A 183 -3.81 12.03 6.23
C ARG A 183 -3.45 10.59 5.93
N LYS A 184 -2.48 10.37 5.04
CA LYS A 184 -1.98 9.02 4.71
C LYS A 184 -1.45 8.30 5.96
N LEU A 185 -0.71 9.01 6.82
CA LEU A 185 -0.20 8.47 8.09
C LEU A 185 -1.33 8.10 9.03
N LYS A 186 -2.33 8.97 9.25
CA LYS A 186 -3.52 8.65 10.07
C LYS A 186 -4.26 7.41 9.54
N ASN A 187 -4.48 7.33 8.23
CA ASN A 187 -5.13 6.18 7.60
C ASN A 187 -4.31 4.88 7.77
N MET A 188 -2.99 4.92 7.58
CA MET A 188 -2.13 3.75 7.82
C MET A 188 -2.11 3.33 9.30
N THR A 189 -2.13 4.29 10.22
CA THR A 189 -2.29 4.02 11.66
C THR A 189 -3.61 3.30 11.92
N LEU A 190 -4.72 3.76 11.34
CA LEU A 190 -6.03 3.12 11.51
C LEU A 190 -6.04 1.69 10.94
N GLN A 191 -5.48 1.49 9.74
CA GLN A 191 -5.36 0.15 9.13
C GLN A 191 -4.54 -0.81 10.00
N LEU A 192 -3.40 -0.36 10.53
CA LEU A 192 -2.58 -1.16 11.45
C LEU A 192 -3.30 -1.40 12.78
N TYR A 193 -3.98 -0.40 13.31
CA TYR A 193 -4.73 -0.52 14.56
C TYR A 193 -5.74 -1.65 14.46
N HIS A 194 -6.60 -1.63 13.42
CA HIS A 194 -7.58 -2.68 13.18
C HIS A 194 -6.94 -4.06 13.03
N HIS A 195 -5.86 -4.13 12.25
CA HIS A 195 -5.12 -5.37 12.05
C HIS A 195 -4.56 -5.96 13.35
N ILE A 196 -4.15 -5.13 14.32
CA ILE A 196 -3.51 -5.56 15.56
C ILE A 196 -4.54 -5.79 16.68
N TYR A 197 -5.55 -4.93 16.80
CA TYR A 197 -6.35 -4.77 18.02
C TYR A 197 -7.83 -5.17 17.91
N ASP A 198 -8.43 -5.25 16.72
CA ASP A 198 -9.86 -5.62 16.56
C ASP A 198 -10.18 -7.01 17.13
N ARG A 199 -9.17 -7.86 17.27
CA ARG A 199 -9.31 -9.19 17.87
C ARG A 199 -9.59 -9.18 19.38
N TYR A 200 -9.47 -8.03 20.04
CA TYR A 200 -9.68 -7.89 21.49
C TYR A 200 -11.00 -7.17 21.76
N GLN A 201 -12.00 -7.90 22.25
CA GLN A 201 -13.31 -7.32 22.57
C GLN A 201 -13.20 -6.20 23.62
N GLU A 202 -12.24 -6.31 24.54
CA GLU A 202 -12.01 -5.30 25.59
C GLU A 202 -11.69 -3.91 25.04
N VAL A 203 -11.13 -3.83 23.82
CA VAL A 203 -10.84 -2.57 23.13
C VAL A 203 -12.12 -1.87 22.66
N SER A 204 -13.11 -2.65 22.23
CA SER A 204 -14.44 -2.14 21.87
C SER A 204 -15.27 -1.83 23.12
N ASP A 205 -15.31 -2.75 24.09
CA ASP A 205 -16.15 -2.64 25.29
C ASP A 205 -15.79 -1.41 26.15
N GLU A 206 -14.50 -1.05 26.21
CA GLU A 206 -14.02 0.11 26.97
C GLU A 206 -13.96 1.41 26.11
N GLY A 207 -14.57 1.41 24.91
CA GLY A 207 -14.67 2.60 24.06
C GLY A 207 -13.33 3.10 23.48
N VAL A 208 -12.29 2.27 23.47
CA VAL A 208 -10.99 2.63 22.89
C VAL A 208 -11.09 2.69 21.36
N SER A 209 -11.80 1.75 20.73
CA SER A 209 -11.99 1.74 19.26
C SER A 209 -12.67 3.02 18.78
N GLU A 210 -13.77 3.43 19.43
CA GLU A 210 -14.51 4.65 19.09
C GLU A 210 -13.62 5.89 19.18
N ALA A 211 -12.90 6.06 20.30
CA ALA A 211 -11.98 7.19 20.46
C ALA A 211 -10.83 7.20 19.44
N VAL A 212 -10.36 6.02 19.01
CA VAL A 212 -9.32 5.89 17.99
C VAL A 212 -9.86 6.24 16.60
N GLU A 213 -11.05 5.74 16.26
CA GLU A 213 -11.74 6.04 15.01
C GLU A 213 -12.03 7.55 14.90
N GLU A 214 -12.62 8.16 15.93
CA GLU A 214 -12.88 9.60 15.97
C GLU A 214 -11.62 10.45 15.78
N ALA A 215 -10.50 10.05 16.38
CA ALA A 215 -9.27 10.83 16.31
C ALA A 215 -8.53 10.67 14.95
N LEU A 216 -8.62 9.48 14.34
CA LEU A 216 -7.92 9.17 13.09
C LEU A 216 -8.74 9.49 11.83
N ILE A 217 -10.06 9.53 11.92
CA ILE A 217 -10.95 9.93 10.82
C ILE A 217 -11.00 11.46 10.77
N LEU A 218 -10.61 12.04 9.63
CA LEU A 218 -10.83 13.46 9.37
C LEU A 218 -12.14 13.65 8.60
N ASP A 219 -12.79 14.82 8.76
CA ASP A 219 -14.03 15.16 8.02
C ASP A 219 -13.86 14.96 6.50
N ILE A 220 -12.69 15.29 5.96
CA ILE A 220 -12.36 15.08 4.55
C ILE A 220 -12.25 13.60 4.17
N ASP A 221 -11.83 12.73 5.10
CA ASP A 221 -11.74 11.28 4.86
C ASP A 221 -13.15 10.66 4.83
N VAL A 222 -14.08 11.17 5.65
CA VAL A 222 -15.51 10.83 5.56
C VAL A 222 -16.06 11.21 4.19
N ILE A 223 -15.82 12.45 3.75
CA ILE A 223 -16.26 12.95 2.44
C ILE A 223 -15.62 12.15 1.28
N GLU A 224 -14.32 11.85 1.36
CA GLU A 224 -13.63 11.04 0.33
C GLU A 224 -14.15 9.60 0.30
N MET A 225 -14.46 9.00 1.46
CA MET A 225 -15.07 7.66 1.54
C MET A 225 -16.47 7.64 0.94
N GLU A 226 -17.29 8.65 1.23
CA GLU A 226 -18.63 8.82 0.66
C GLU A 226 -18.54 8.98 -0.87
N HIS A 227 -17.70 9.89 -1.37
CA HIS A 227 -17.49 10.06 -2.82
C HIS A 227 -16.99 8.77 -3.49
N LYS A 228 -16.07 8.03 -2.88
CA LYS A 228 -15.58 6.76 -3.43
C LYS A 228 -16.64 5.67 -3.43
N LYS A 229 -17.54 5.66 -2.44
CA LYS A 229 -18.70 4.77 -2.42
C LYS A 229 -19.68 5.15 -3.54
N GLU A 230 -20.01 6.43 -3.69
CA GLU A 230 -20.85 6.93 -4.77
C GLU A 230 -20.29 6.62 -6.16
N LEU A 231 -18.98 6.76 -6.35
CA LEU A 231 -18.30 6.42 -7.60
C LEU A 231 -18.47 4.94 -7.94
N ARG A 232 -18.23 4.04 -6.97
CA ARG A 232 -18.43 2.59 -7.16
C ARG A 232 -19.88 2.25 -7.50
N GLU A 233 -20.85 2.88 -6.83
CA GLU A 233 -22.26 2.68 -7.14
C GLU A 233 -22.62 3.20 -8.54
N LYS A 234 -22.02 4.31 -8.98
CA LYS A 234 -22.18 4.83 -10.35
C LYS A 234 -21.53 3.90 -11.38
N GLU A 235 -20.33 3.40 -11.12
CA GLU A 235 -19.64 2.43 -11.98
C GLU A 235 -20.47 1.16 -12.17
N GLN A 236 -21.03 0.60 -11.10
CA GLN A 236 -21.93 -0.56 -11.17
C GLN A 236 -23.19 -0.26 -11.99
N LYS A 237 -23.79 0.93 -11.81
CA LYS A 237 -24.95 1.35 -12.61
C LYS A 237 -24.60 1.55 -14.09
N ILE A 238 -23.40 2.03 -14.40
CA ILE A 238 -22.91 2.16 -15.77
C ILE A 238 -22.76 0.77 -16.38
N GLU A 239 -22.08 -0.15 -15.70
CA GLU A 239 -21.89 -1.52 -16.17
C GLU A 239 -23.23 -2.24 -16.42
N GLN A 240 -24.22 -2.03 -15.54
CA GLN A 240 -25.54 -2.62 -15.71
C GLN A 240 -26.29 -2.01 -16.91
N LYS A 241 -26.21 -0.69 -17.11
CA LYS A 241 -26.79 -0.04 -18.29
C LYS A 241 -26.10 -0.44 -19.59
N GLU A 242 -24.79 -0.66 -19.57
CA GLU A 242 -24.05 -1.15 -20.74
C GLU A 242 -24.55 -2.53 -21.16
N LYS A 243 -24.78 -3.44 -20.20
CA LYS A 243 -25.38 -4.75 -20.46
C LYS A 243 -26.80 -4.65 -21.04
N GLU A 244 -27.65 -3.78 -20.47
CA GLU A 244 -29.00 -3.55 -21.00
C GLU A 244 -28.99 -2.97 -22.42
N ILE A 245 -28.04 -2.09 -22.74
CA ILE A 245 -27.88 -1.53 -24.08
C ILE A 245 -27.43 -2.62 -25.05
N GLU A 246 -26.49 -3.49 -24.65
CA GLU A 246 -26.02 -4.60 -25.49
C GLU A 246 -27.15 -5.58 -25.80
N GLU A 247 -28.00 -5.92 -24.82
CA GLU A 247 -29.18 -6.77 -25.02
C GLU A 247 -30.18 -6.13 -25.99
N LYS A 248 -30.52 -4.85 -25.79
CA LYS A 248 -31.43 -4.13 -26.69
C LYS A 248 -30.88 -3.98 -28.10
N GLN A 249 -29.56 -3.86 -28.26
CA GLN A 249 -28.92 -3.83 -29.58
C GLN A 249 -29.05 -5.18 -30.28
N LYS A 250 -28.82 -6.30 -29.57
CA LYS A 250 -29.05 -7.65 -30.11
C LYS A 250 -30.50 -7.85 -30.53
N GLU A 251 -31.46 -7.48 -29.68
CA GLU A 251 -32.89 -7.55 -30.02
C GLU A 251 -33.25 -6.68 -31.23
N ALA A 252 -32.70 -5.47 -31.33
CA ALA A 252 -32.95 -4.57 -32.45
C ALA A 252 -32.34 -5.10 -33.75
N GLU A 253 -31.17 -5.73 -33.68
CA GLU A 253 -30.52 -6.38 -34.82
C GLU A 253 -31.33 -7.59 -35.30
N GLU A 254 -31.80 -8.45 -34.38
CA GLU A 254 -32.70 -9.57 -34.69
C GLU A 254 -34.01 -9.11 -35.34
N LYS A 255 -34.69 -8.12 -34.77
CA LYS A 255 -35.89 -7.52 -35.38
C LYS A 255 -35.59 -6.88 -36.74
N GLY A 256 -34.41 -6.28 -36.89
CA GLY A 256 -33.95 -5.73 -38.17
C GLY A 256 -33.74 -6.80 -39.24
N GLU A 257 -33.22 -7.96 -38.87
CA GLU A 257 -33.11 -9.14 -39.74
C GLU A 257 -34.50 -9.67 -40.13
N GLU A 258 -35.42 -9.83 -39.18
CA GLU A 258 -36.79 -10.30 -39.44
C GLU A 258 -37.53 -9.40 -40.44
N VAL A 259 -37.44 -8.07 -40.27
CA VAL A 259 -38.05 -7.11 -41.20
C VAL A 259 -37.47 -7.24 -42.61
N LYS A 260 -36.17 -7.53 -42.75
CA LYS A 260 -35.55 -7.77 -44.06
C LYS A 260 -36.06 -9.06 -44.70
N VAL A 261 -36.17 -10.14 -43.91
CA VAL A 261 -36.72 -11.44 -44.36
C VAL A 261 -38.16 -11.25 -44.85
N LEU A 262 -39.04 -10.64 -44.05
CA LEU A 262 -40.44 -10.40 -44.39
C LEU A 262 -40.60 -9.58 -45.68
N LYS A 263 -39.75 -8.55 -45.89
CA LYS A 263 -39.75 -7.76 -47.14
C LYS A 263 -39.40 -8.59 -48.38
N LEU A 264 -38.51 -9.58 -48.28
CA LEU A 264 -38.15 -10.45 -49.40
C LEU A 264 -39.28 -11.44 -49.72
N LEU A 265 -39.92 -12.00 -48.68
CA LEU A 265 -41.06 -12.91 -48.82
C LEU A 265 -42.28 -12.20 -49.45
N LEU A 266 -42.59 -10.97 -49.04
CA LEU A 266 -43.66 -10.15 -49.63
C LEU A 266 -43.42 -9.83 -51.11
N LYS A 267 -42.16 -9.79 -51.56
CA LYS A 267 -41.79 -9.65 -52.97
C LYS A 267 -41.89 -10.96 -53.77
N GLY A 268 -42.36 -12.04 -53.15
CA GLY A 268 -42.57 -13.35 -53.79
C GLY A 268 -41.35 -14.26 -53.79
N LYS A 269 -40.27 -13.93 -53.07
CA LYS A 269 -39.10 -14.82 -52.94
C LYS A 269 -39.40 -15.96 -51.98
N SER A 270 -38.89 -17.15 -52.29
CA SER A 270 -38.97 -18.32 -51.40
C SER A 270 -38.01 -18.19 -50.20
N PRO A 271 -38.25 -18.91 -49.09
CA PRO A 271 -37.35 -18.91 -47.93
C PRO A 271 -35.89 -19.28 -48.29
N LYS A 272 -35.68 -20.17 -49.28
CA LYS A 272 -34.34 -20.53 -49.79
C LYS A 272 -33.65 -19.38 -50.50
N GLU A 273 -34.39 -18.54 -51.21
CA GLU A 273 -33.82 -17.39 -51.92
C GLU A 273 -33.50 -16.26 -50.93
N ALA A 274 -34.36 -16.01 -49.95
CA ALA A 274 -34.10 -15.04 -48.88
C ALA A 274 -32.87 -15.42 -48.04
N ALA A 275 -32.69 -16.71 -47.72
CA ALA A 275 -31.51 -17.24 -47.01
C ALA A 275 -30.21 -16.95 -47.77
N ARG A 276 -30.20 -17.18 -49.09
CA ARG A 276 -29.03 -16.93 -49.95
C ARG A 276 -28.71 -15.44 -50.07
N GLU A 277 -29.73 -14.59 -50.17
CA GLU A 277 -29.54 -13.16 -50.37
C GLU A 277 -29.12 -12.42 -49.11
N LEU A 278 -29.64 -12.81 -47.94
CA LEU A 278 -29.29 -12.22 -46.66
C LEU A 278 -28.09 -12.91 -46.00
N ASN A 279 -27.59 -14.01 -46.58
CA ASN A 279 -26.54 -14.87 -46.01
C ASN A 279 -26.87 -15.39 -44.60
N ILE A 280 -28.13 -15.79 -44.40
CA ILE A 280 -28.65 -16.32 -43.13
C ILE A 280 -29.04 -17.79 -43.35
N SER A 281 -28.87 -18.64 -42.33
CA SER A 281 -29.23 -20.06 -42.47
C SER A 281 -30.74 -20.24 -42.71
N LEU A 282 -31.09 -21.24 -43.52
CA LEU A 282 -32.49 -21.55 -43.82
C LEU A 282 -33.29 -21.85 -42.55
N GLU A 283 -32.67 -22.58 -41.62
CA GLU A 283 -33.24 -22.97 -40.33
C GLU A 283 -33.56 -21.75 -39.44
N LYS A 284 -32.72 -20.69 -39.50
CA LYS A 284 -32.97 -19.42 -38.78
C LYS A 284 -34.13 -18.65 -39.41
N ILE A 285 -34.25 -18.63 -40.74
CA ILE A 285 -35.40 -18.03 -41.43
C ILE A 285 -36.70 -18.79 -41.15
N GLU A 286 -36.67 -20.13 -41.17
CA GLU A 286 -37.83 -20.96 -40.85
C GLU A 286 -38.29 -20.76 -39.41
N LYS A 287 -37.38 -20.56 -38.46
CA LYS A 287 -37.72 -20.16 -37.09
C LYS A 287 -38.39 -18.78 -37.03
N MET A 288 -37.89 -17.79 -37.75
CA MET A 288 -38.47 -16.43 -37.79
C MET A 288 -39.87 -16.40 -38.45
N ILE A 289 -40.14 -17.29 -39.40
CA ILE A 289 -41.46 -17.39 -40.06
C ILE A 289 -42.50 -18.10 -39.17
N ASN A 290 -42.05 -19.03 -38.32
CA ASN A 290 -42.90 -19.85 -37.46
C ASN A 290 -43.02 -19.33 -36.01
N SER A 291 -42.34 -18.23 -35.68
CA SER A 291 -42.45 -17.53 -34.40
C SER A 291 -43.62 -16.55 -34.39
#